data_AF-A0A4U0GLH1-F1
#
_entry.id   AF-A0A4U0GLH1-F1
#
_cell.length_a   1.000
_cell.length_b   1.000
_cell.length_c   1.000
_cell.angle_alpha   90.00
_cell.angle_beta   90.00
_cell.angle_gamma   90.00
#
_symmetry.space_group_name_H-M   'P 1'
#
loop_
_entity.id
_entity.type
_entity.pdbx_description
1 polymer ?
#
loop_
_entity_poly.entity_id
_entity_poly.type
_entity_poly.pdbx_seq_one_letter_code
_entity_poly.pdbx_strand_id
1 'polypeptide(L)'
;MANFALALSGDTPEHRRKISIAAAFHDLGIWTHHTFDYLAPSEQLAEGYLDDVDASAWTPEIRAMIREHHKIRRYREKPAALVEAFRQADLVDVSLRLIRFGLPRPFLREVSAAFPNAGFHKRLVQLAWQRLRTHPFSPMPMMRW
;
A
#
# COMPACT_ATOMS: atom_id res chain seq x y z
N MET A 1 0.15 -7.62 1.95
CA MET A 1 -1.00 -6.73 1.71
C MET A 1 -1.94 -7.14 0.55
N ALA A 2 -1.46 -7.42 -0.70
CA ALA A 2 -2.34 -7.62 -1.87
C ALA A 2 -3.45 -8.69 -1.71
N ASN A 3 -3.12 -9.84 -1.12
CA ASN A 3 -4.11 -10.89 -0.84
C ASN A 3 -5.23 -10.42 0.11
N PHE A 4 -4.90 -9.56 1.07
CA PHE A 4 -5.88 -8.97 1.98
C PHE A 4 -6.79 -8.00 1.24
N ALA A 5 -6.24 -7.18 0.33
CA ALA A 5 -7.02 -6.25 -0.47
C ALA A 5 -8.04 -7.00 -1.33
N LEU A 6 -7.62 -8.07 -2.02
CA LEU A 6 -8.51 -8.90 -2.83
C LEU A 6 -9.61 -9.57 -1.99
N ALA A 7 -9.28 -10.07 -0.81
CA ALA A 7 -10.26 -10.64 0.10
C ALA A 7 -11.30 -9.61 0.61
N LEU A 8 -10.92 -8.33 0.72
CA LEU A 8 -11.79 -7.24 1.14
C LEU A 8 -12.63 -6.65 -0.01
N SER A 9 -12.09 -6.61 -1.23
CA SER A 9 -12.76 -6.01 -2.40
C SER A 9 -13.49 -7.00 -3.31
N GLY A 10 -13.28 -8.31 -3.10
CA GLY A 10 -13.63 -9.34 -4.07
C GLY A 10 -12.56 -9.50 -5.15
N ASP A 11 -12.39 -10.74 -5.60
CA ASP A 11 -11.29 -11.17 -6.48
C ASP A 11 -11.73 -11.35 -7.94
N THR A 12 -12.02 -10.23 -8.60
CA THR A 12 -12.30 -10.20 -10.05
C THR A 12 -10.99 -10.05 -10.84
N PRO A 13 -10.94 -10.44 -12.13
CA PRO A 13 -9.74 -10.24 -12.94
C PRO A 13 -9.25 -8.78 -12.99
N GLU A 14 -10.17 -7.82 -13.06
CA GLU A 14 -9.83 -6.39 -13.05
C GLU A 14 -9.27 -5.95 -11.69
N HIS A 15 -9.94 -6.32 -10.58
CA HIS A 15 -9.46 -6.01 -9.24
C HIS A 15 -8.08 -6.59 -9.00
N ARG A 16 -7.85 -7.86 -9.38
CA ARG A 16 -6.56 -8.52 -9.28
C ARG A 16 -5.49 -7.72 -9.99
N ARG A 17 -5.73 -7.31 -11.25
CA ARG A 17 -4.75 -6.56 -12.03
C ARG A 17 -4.45 -5.19 -11.40
N LYS A 18 -5.47 -4.41 -11.03
CA LYS A 18 -5.29 -3.09 -10.40
C LYS A 18 -4.57 -3.17 -9.05
N ILE A 19 -4.99 -4.10 -8.19
CA ILE A 19 -4.38 -4.31 -6.86
C ILE A 19 -2.94 -4.79 -7.01
N SER A 20 -2.64 -5.71 -7.94
CA SER A 20 -1.27 -6.17 -8.18
C SER A 20 -0.35 -5.02 -8.59
N ILE A 21 -0.82 -4.12 -9.47
CA ILE A 21 -0.07 -2.92 -9.86
C ILE A 21 0.14 -2.02 -8.64
N ALA A 22 -0.92 -1.60 -7.96
CA ALA A 22 -0.79 -0.73 -6.78
C ALA A 22 0.11 -1.35 -5.68
N ALA A 23 -0.02 -2.64 -5.41
CA ALA A 23 0.82 -3.34 -4.45
C ALA A 23 2.29 -3.37 -4.84
N ALA A 24 2.61 -3.52 -6.13
CA ALA A 24 3.99 -3.48 -6.62
C ALA A 24 4.62 -2.08 -6.44
N PHE A 25 3.84 -1.02 -6.63
CA PHE A 25 4.37 0.35 -6.69
C PHE A 25 4.25 1.16 -5.40
N HIS A 26 3.30 0.88 -4.49
CA HIS A 26 2.97 1.78 -3.38
C HIS A 26 4.18 2.23 -2.54
N ASP A 27 5.07 1.30 -2.20
CA ASP A 27 6.29 1.55 -1.42
C ASP A 27 7.57 1.54 -2.29
N LEU A 28 7.45 1.40 -3.61
CA LEU A 28 8.62 1.22 -4.48
C LEU A 28 9.54 2.44 -4.51
N GLY A 29 8.99 3.64 -4.31
CA GLY A 29 9.72 4.88 -4.17
C GLY A 29 10.75 4.87 -3.03
N ILE A 30 10.53 4.05 -1.97
CA ILE A 30 11.48 3.90 -0.86
C ILE A 30 12.84 3.44 -1.37
N TRP A 31 12.82 2.46 -2.27
CA TRP A 31 14.01 1.74 -2.70
C TRP A 31 14.65 2.39 -3.92
N THR A 32 13.82 2.79 -4.88
CA THR A 32 14.28 3.36 -6.16
C THR A 32 14.81 4.79 -6.02
N HIS A 33 14.22 5.58 -5.11
CA HIS A 33 14.59 6.98 -4.90
C HIS A 33 15.29 7.21 -3.56
N HIS A 34 15.58 6.14 -2.82
CA HIS A 34 16.30 6.17 -1.54
C HIS A 34 15.74 7.21 -0.54
N THR A 35 14.42 7.38 -0.53
CA THR A 35 13.71 8.38 0.28
C THR A 35 12.60 7.74 1.09
N PHE A 36 12.34 8.26 2.28
CA PHE A 36 11.16 7.87 3.06
C PHE A 36 9.97 8.82 2.85
N ASP A 37 10.12 9.84 1.98
CA ASP A 37 9.01 10.64 1.41
C ASP A 37 8.69 10.14 0.00
N TYR A 38 8.12 8.93 -0.05
CA TYR A 38 8.17 8.10 -1.25
C TYR A 38 6.86 8.10 -2.05
N LEU A 39 5.79 8.73 -1.58
CA LEU A 39 4.47 8.65 -2.24
C LEU A 39 4.50 9.23 -3.67
N ALA A 40 5.11 10.41 -3.85
CA ALA A 40 5.25 11.02 -5.17
C ALA A 40 6.06 10.16 -6.15
N PRO A 41 7.27 9.67 -5.81
CA PRO A 41 8.00 8.78 -6.72
C PRO A 41 7.29 7.44 -6.97
N SER A 42 6.62 6.86 -5.98
CA SER A 42 5.80 5.65 -6.17
C SER A 42 4.65 5.87 -7.16
N GLU A 43 3.94 7.00 -7.06
CA GLU A 43 2.89 7.37 -8.02
C GLU A 43 3.44 7.54 -9.44
N GLN A 44 4.56 8.25 -9.60
CA GLN A 44 5.18 8.48 -10.90
C GLN A 44 5.64 7.18 -11.57
N LEU A 45 6.20 6.24 -10.80
CA LEU A 45 6.60 4.92 -11.31
C LEU A 45 5.37 4.11 -11.75
N ALA A 46 4.28 4.17 -10.98
CA ALA A 46 3.04 3.49 -11.35
C ALA A 46 2.40 4.10 -12.61
N GLU A 47 2.40 5.43 -12.73
CA GLU A 47 1.94 6.15 -13.91
C GLU A 47 2.71 5.74 -15.16
N GLY A 48 4.05 5.77 -15.11
CA GLY A 48 4.87 5.34 -16.25
C GLY A 48 4.59 3.89 -16.66
N TYR A 49 4.47 2.98 -15.69
CA TYR A 49 4.10 1.59 -15.99
C TYR A 49 2.71 1.46 -16.63
N LEU A 50 1.73 2.25 -16.18
CA LEU A 50 0.37 2.22 -16.74
C LEU A 50 0.33 2.73 -18.18
N ASP A 51 1.13 3.75 -18.49
CA ASP A 51 1.30 4.25 -19.84
C ASP A 51 1.94 3.18 -20.75
N ASP A 52 2.99 2.49 -20.27
CA ASP A 52 3.69 1.44 -21.02
C ASP A 52 2.82 0.22 -21.37
N VAL A 53 1.75 -0.03 -20.59
CA VAL A 53 0.84 -1.19 -20.78
C VAL A 53 -0.55 -0.80 -21.27
N ASP A 54 -0.69 0.40 -21.84
CA ASP A 54 -1.94 0.96 -22.38
C ASP A 54 -3.11 0.93 -21.38
N ALA A 55 -2.81 1.21 -20.11
CA ALA A 55 -3.77 1.17 -18.99
C ALA A 55 -3.91 2.51 -18.24
N SER A 56 -3.54 3.64 -18.86
CA SER A 56 -3.58 4.98 -18.26
C SER A 56 -4.96 5.40 -17.74
N ALA A 57 -6.04 4.78 -18.22
CA ALA A 57 -7.39 4.98 -17.68
C ALA A 57 -7.52 4.60 -16.19
N TRP A 58 -6.62 3.75 -15.67
CA TRP A 58 -6.60 3.35 -14.26
C TRP A 58 -5.77 4.25 -13.35
N THR A 59 -5.02 5.18 -13.94
CA THR A 59 -4.12 6.09 -13.21
C THR A 59 -4.79 6.78 -12.03
N PRO A 60 -5.99 7.39 -12.14
CA PRO A 60 -6.62 8.06 -11.01
C PRO A 60 -6.87 7.13 -9.80
N GLU A 61 -7.29 5.89 -10.04
CA GLU A 61 -7.60 4.93 -8.97
C GLU A 61 -6.33 4.34 -8.36
N ILE A 62 -5.32 4.01 -9.18
CA ILE A 62 -4.04 3.46 -8.70
C ILE A 62 -3.25 4.50 -7.93
N ARG A 63 -3.22 5.75 -8.40
CA ARG A 63 -2.66 6.86 -7.62
C ARG A 63 -3.37 7.05 -6.31
N ALA A 64 -4.70 6.95 -6.26
CA ALA A 64 -5.44 7.06 -5.01
C ALA A 64 -5.11 5.92 -4.04
N MET A 65 -4.99 4.68 -4.52
CA MET A 65 -4.50 3.54 -3.70
C MET A 65 -3.11 3.82 -3.11
N ILE A 66 -2.17 4.31 -3.92
CA ILE A 66 -0.81 4.64 -3.47
C ILE A 66 -0.80 5.85 -2.55
N ARG A 67 -1.54 6.92 -2.85
CA ARG A 67 -1.50 8.16 -2.08
C ARG A 67 -2.12 8.00 -0.69
N GLU A 68 -3.19 7.23 -0.60
CA GLU A 68 -4.06 7.19 0.58
C GLU A 68 -3.91 5.90 1.40
N HIS A 69 -2.97 5.00 1.10
CA HIS A 69 -2.87 3.72 1.82
C HIS A 69 -2.58 3.87 3.33
N HIS A 70 -1.85 4.92 3.75
CA HIS A 70 -1.65 5.27 5.17
C HIS A 70 -2.73 6.20 5.75
N LYS A 71 -3.84 6.43 5.04
CA LYS A 71 -4.90 7.30 5.53
C LYS A 71 -5.52 6.72 6.81
N ILE A 72 -5.57 7.55 7.85
CA ILE A 72 -6.06 7.15 9.18
C ILE A 72 -7.58 6.90 9.14
N ARG A 73 -8.32 7.78 8.47
CA ARG A 73 -9.77 7.67 8.34
C ARG A 73 -10.16 6.88 7.10
N ARG A 74 -11.39 6.36 7.12
CA ARG A 74 -12.01 5.72 5.96
C ARG A 74 -11.95 6.65 4.74
N TYR A 75 -11.51 6.12 3.61
CA TYR A 75 -11.57 6.79 2.33
C TYR A 75 -13.03 6.79 1.82
N ARG A 76 -13.54 7.97 1.43
CA ARG A 76 -14.95 8.17 1.04
C ARG A 76 -15.12 8.77 -0.36
N GLU A 77 -14.03 9.20 -0.99
CA GLU A 77 -14.04 9.84 -2.30
C GLU A 77 -14.16 8.78 -3.40
N LYS A 78 -14.69 9.14 -4.57
CA LYS A 78 -14.75 8.23 -5.71
C LYS A 78 -13.44 8.30 -6.50
N PRO A 79 -12.87 7.16 -6.96
CA PRO A 79 -13.34 5.78 -6.78
C PRO A 79 -13.02 5.23 -5.38
N ALA A 80 -14.02 4.70 -4.67
CA ALA A 80 -13.89 4.44 -3.22
C ALA A 80 -13.50 3.00 -2.84
N ALA A 81 -14.00 2.01 -3.59
CA ALA A 81 -14.02 0.62 -3.12
C ALA A 81 -12.63 -0.01 -3.05
N LEU A 82 -11.87 0.02 -4.15
CA LEU A 82 -10.50 -0.53 -4.19
C LEU A 82 -9.54 0.28 -3.32
N VAL A 83 -9.69 1.62 -3.30
CA VAL A 83 -8.85 2.49 -2.46
C VAL A 83 -9.03 2.19 -0.98
N GLU A 84 -10.27 2.07 -0.50
CA GLU A 84 -10.51 1.71 0.90
C GLU A 84 -10.06 0.29 1.23
N ALA A 85 -10.27 -0.69 0.33
CA ALA A 85 -9.80 -2.06 0.53
C ALA A 85 -8.27 -2.13 0.59
N PHE A 86 -7.57 -1.37 -0.25
CA PHE A 86 -6.12 -1.28 -0.27
C PHE A 86 -5.58 -0.64 1.01
N ARG A 87 -6.17 0.50 1.43
CA ARG A 87 -5.84 1.16 2.71
C ARG A 87 -6.04 0.22 3.91
N GLN A 88 -7.15 -0.50 3.95
CA GLN A 88 -7.42 -1.48 5.02
C GLN A 88 -6.41 -2.62 4.99
N ALA A 89 -6.11 -3.17 3.81
CA ALA A 89 -5.15 -4.24 3.62
C ALA A 89 -3.73 -3.84 4.04
N ASP A 90 -3.35 -2.59 3.78
CA ASP A 90 -2.05 -2.05 4.20
C ASP A 90 -2.00 -1.97 5.72
N LEU A 91 -3.04 -1.42 6.34
CA LEU A 91 -3.16 -1.36 7.79
C LEU A 91 -3.18 -2.75 8.45
N VAL A 92 -3.75 -3.78 7.80
CA VAL A 92 -3.60 -5.18 8.26
C VAL A 92 -2.14 -5.60 8.23
N ASP A 93 -1.40 -5.29 7.16
CA ASP A 93 0.01 -5.65 6.99
C ASP A 93 0.92 -4.95 8.01
N VAL A 94 0.89 -3.62 8.05
CA VAL A 94 1.78 -2.80 8.90
C VAL A 94 1.46 -2.92 10.39
N SER A 95 0.22 -3.29 10.75
CA SER A 95 -0.14 -3.63 12.13
C SER A 95 0.24 -5.07 12.52
N LEU A 96 0.96 -5.80 11.66
CA LEU A 96 1.31 -7.21 11.85
C LEU A 96 0.08 -8.10 12.09
N ARG A 97 -1.05 -7.74 11.47
CA ARG A 97 -2.37 -8.40 11.51
C ARG A 97 -3.11 -8.24 12.84
N LEU A 98 -2.73 -7.26 13.67
CA LEU A 98 -3.49 -6.89 14.86
C LEU A 98 -4.86 -6.31 14.48
N ILE A 99 -4.90 -5.48 13.43
CA ILE A 99 -6.12 -4.99 12.79
C ILE A 99 -6.46 -5.89 11.61
N ARG A 100 -7.75 -6.19 11.39
CA ARG A 100 -8.18 -7.26 10.45
C ARG A 100 -9.35 -6.94 9.53
N PHE A 101 -10.16 -5.92 9.83
CA PHE A 101 -11.33 -5.53 9.01
C PHE A 101 -12.27 -6.70 8.62
N GLY A 102 -12.45 -7.68 9.52
CA GLY A 102 -13.31 -8.84 9.27
C GLY A 102 -12.61 -10.05 8.64
N LEU A 103 -11.33 -9.94 8.24
CA LEU A 103 -10.58 -11.06 7.68
C LEU A 103 -10.42 -12.22 8.69
N PRO A 104 -10.69 -13.47 8.28
CA PRO A 104 -10.53 -14.65 9.14
C PRO A 104 -9.07 -14.85 9.57
N ARG A 105 -8.85 -15.20 10.85
CA ARG A 105 -7.49 -15.52 11.34
C ARG A 105 -6.80 -16.65 10.57
N PRO A 106 -7.48 -17.75 10.18
CA PRO A 106 -6.84 -18.80 9.38
C PRO A 106 -6.27 -18.27 8.06
N PHE A 107 -7.04 -17.45 7.34
CA PHE A 107 -6.60 -16.81 6.10
C PHE A 107 -5.37 -15.91 6.31
N LEU A 108 -5.36 -15.07 7.35
CA LEU A 108 -4.21 -14.22 7.66
C LEU A 108 -2.94 -15.04 7.94
N ARG A 109 -3.07 -16.19 8.62
CA ARG A 109 -1.95 -17.10 8.90
C ARG A 109 -1.45 -17.78 7.63
N GLU A 110 -2.36 -18.27 6.80
CA GLU A 110 -2.04 -18.90 5.51
C GLU A 110 -1.24 -17.95 4.62
N VAL A 111 -1.73 -16.73 4.42
CA VAL A 111 -1.02 -15.70 3.63
C VAL A 111 0.35 -15.41 4.22
N SER A 112 0.46 -15.31 5.55
CA SER A 112 1.75 -15.00 6.19
C SER A 112 2.74 -16.17 6.13
N ALA A 113 2.25 -17.41 6.09
CA ALA A 113 3.08 -18.59 5.93
C ALA A 113 3.60 -18.70 4.49
N ALA A 114 2.75 -18.39 3.50
CA ALA A 114 3.13 -18.36 2.09
C ALA A 114 4.08 -17.20 1.75
N PHE A 115 3.91 -16.05 2.40
CA PHE A 115 4.69 -14.82 2.16
C PHE A 115 5.35 -14.35 3.48
N PRO A 116 6.45 -14.99 3.91
CA PRO A 116 7.09 -14.66 5.17
C PRO A 116 7.70 -13.27 5.14
N ASN A 117 7.64 -12.56 6.28
CA ASN A 117 8.09 -11.16 6.35
C ASN A 117 9.59 -10.95 6.07
N ALA A 118 10.44 -11.94 6.38
CA ALA A 118 11.88 -11.92 6.13
C ALA A 118 12.62 -10.62 6.58
N GLY A 119 12.12 -9.92 7.60
CA GLY A 119 12.73 -8.70 8.13
C GLY A 119 12.25 -7.39 7.48
N PHE A 120 11.28 -7.43 6.58
CA PHE A 120 10.73 -6.25 5.92
C PHE A 120 10.24 -5.18 6.91
N HIS A 121 9.40 -5.55 7.89
CA HIS A 121 8.89 -4.57 8.86
C HIS A 121 10.01 -4.00 9.76
N LYS A 122 11.02 -4.82 10.09
CA LYS A 122 12.21 -4.35 10.82
C LYS A 122 12.94 -3.27 10.02
N ARG A 123 13.07 -3.46 8.69
CA ARG A 123 13.69 -2.47 7.81
C ARG A 123 12.88 -1.17 7.75
N LEU A 124 11.55 -1.23 7.68
CA LEU A 124 10.70 -0.04 7.72
C LEU A 124 10.88 0.76 9.02
N VAL A 125 10.93 0.08 10.17
CA VAL A 125 11.20 0.73 11.47
C VAL A 125 12.56 1.43 11.49
N GLN A 126 13.60 0.82 10.92
CA GLN A 126 14.93 1.43 10.81
C GLN A 126 14.90 2.71 9.95
N LEU A 127 14.19 2.69 8.83
CA LEU A 127 14.04 3.85 7.94
C LEU A 127 13.26 4.98 8.63
N ALA A 128 12.17 4.65 9.33
CA ALA A 128 11.40 5.61 10.11
C ALA A 128 12.27 6.26 11.20
N TRP A 129 13.09 5.48 11.91
CA TRP A 129 14.03 6.00 12.90
C TRP A 129 15.09 6.92 12.28
N GLN A 130 15.67 6.52 11.14
CA GLN A 130 16.63 7.34 10.41
C GLN A 130 16.00 8.67 9.96
N ARG A 131 14.76 8.64 9.47
CA ARG A 131 14.05 9.86 9.09
C ARG A 131 13.75 10.72 10.30
N LEU A 132 13.27 10.16 11.41
CA LEU A 132 12.99 10.93 12.63
C LEU A 132 14.21 11.73 13.10
N ARG A 133 15.41 11.17 12.99
CA ARG A 133 16.67 11.86 13.34
C ARG A 133 17.00 13.05 12.44
N THR A 134 16.59 13.02 11.17
CA THR A 134 16.89 14.07 10.18
C THR A 134 15.73 15.06 9.99
N HIS A 135 14.50 14.63 10.25
CA HIS A 135 13.26 15.37 10.04
C HIS A 135 12.32 15.22 11.25
N PRO A 136 12.68 15.73 12.43
CA PRO A 136 11.94 15.48 13.68
C PRO A 136 10.51 16.03 13.66
N PHE A 137 10.23 17.09 12.88
CA PHE A 137 8.91 17.70 12.74
C PHE A 137 8.10 17.15 11.56
N SER A 138 8.68 16.28 10.73
CA SER A 138 8.00 15.58 9.63
C SER A 138 8.54 14.13 9.44
N PRO A 139 8.44 13.29 10.47
CA PRO A 139 9.06 11.96 10.47
C PRO A 139 8.29 10.91 9.67
N MET A 140 7.02 11.18 9.34
CA MET A 140 6.11 10.22 8.70
C MET A 140 5.34 10.91 7.54
N PRO A 141 6.04 11.28 6.44
CA PRO A 141 5.48 12.12 5.37
C PRO A 141 4.39 11.41 4.53
N MET A 142 4.37 10.08 4.60
CA MET A 142 3.38 9.24 3.92
C MET A 142 2.02 9.24 4.61
N MET A 143 1.93 9.66 5.88
CA MET A 143 0.66 9.65 6.60
C MET A 143 -0.35 10.60 5.97
N ARG A 144 -1.62 10.18 6.00
CA ARG A 144 -2.77 10.96 5.51
C ARG A 144 -3.89 10.93 6.55
N TRP A 145 -4.73 11.98 6.55
CA TRP A 145 -5.80 12.18 7.54
C TRP A 145 -7.19 12.02 6.94
#